data_AF-A0A7L1NNA9-F1
#
_entry.id   AF-A0A7L1NNA9-F1
#
_cell.length_a   1.000
_cell.length_b   1.000
_cell.length_c   1.000
_cell.angle_alpha   90.00
_cell.angle_beta   90.00
_cell.angle_gamma   90.00
#
_symmetry.space_group_name_H-M   'P 1'
#
loop_
_entity.id
_entity.type
_entity.pdbx_description
1 polymer ?
#
loop_
_entity_poly.entity_id
_entity_poly.type
_entity_poly.pdbx_seq_one_letter_code
_entity_poly.pdbx_strand_id
1 'polypeptide(L)'
;GSNILRMSSGTLRKPKSAIQRNKTSPLHSSAEPAVKPRPRPSDKLNPKTIDPFATNSRPPSAFAAVYAKGGIPCRLVHGTVKHRLRWERLPETIPFDPLLITLAEGLRETKHPYTFVSKEGFKELLMVEGATEKAIPLLPRLVPVLKAALAHSDNEVFERGLDALVQLSAVVGPALNDHLKHVLTNISRRLTNKTFREKITVALQKLEEYGGKATVAVIKSKIPTYCS
;
A
#
# COMPACT_ATOMS: atom_id res chain seq x y z
N GLY A 1 -14.46 43.02 -52.53
CA GLY A 1 -15.55 42.30 -53.20
C GLY A 1 -15.91 41.10 -52.35
N SER A 2 -17.10 41.11 -51.75
CA SER A 2 -18.31 40.42 -52.27
C SER A 2 -18.25 38.93 -51.91
N ASN A 3 -18.95 38.49 -50.87
CA ASN A 3 -20.33 37.95 -50.87
C ASN A 3 -20.48 36.64 -51.65
N ILE A 4 -21.30 35.63 -51.33
CA ILE A 4 -22.28 35.23 -50.29
C ILE A 4 -22.66 33.77 -50.70
N LEU A 5 -23.40 33.07 -49.84
CA LEU A 5 -24.39 31.98 -50.10
C LEU A 5 -23.89 30.55 -49.87
N ARG A 6 -24.66 29.61 -49.32
CA ARG A 6 -25.88 29.54 -48.46
C ARG A 6 -26.29 28.05 -48.55
N MET A 7 -26.75 27.47 -47.43
CA MET A 7 -27.85 26.47 -47.35
C MET A 7 -27.62 25.06 -47.94
N SER A 8 -28.24 23.96 -47.49
CA SER A 8 -29.23 23.67 -46.44
C SER A 8 -29.30 22.16 -46.18
N SER A 9 -29.73 21.83 -44.96
CA SER A 9 -30.56 20.72 -44.43
C SER A 9 -31.00 19.52 -45.30
N GLY A 10 -31.06 18.33 -44.67
CA GLY A 10 -31.94 17.23 -45.13
C GLY A 10 -31.73 15.86 -44.46
N THR A 11 -32.49 15.57 -43.42
CA THR A 11 -32.70 14.25 -42.78
C THR A 11 -33.38 13.22 -43.69
N LEU A 12 -33.13 11.91 -43.45
CA LEU A 12 -34.08 10.85 -43.00
C LEU A 12 -33.84 9.42 -43.62
N ARG A 13 -34.07 8.38 -42.77
CA ARG A 13 -34.54 6.98 -43.05
C ARG A 13 -33.56 5.82 -43.36
N LYS A 14 -33.44 4.90 -42.38
CA LYS A 14 -33.45 3.40 -42.51
C LYS A 14 -34.84 2.90 -42.99
N PRO A 15 -35.18 1.60 -43.30
CA PRO A 15 -34.54 0.30 -42.91
C PRO A 15 -34.68 -0.96 -43.86
N LYS A 16 -34.02 -2.08 -43.47
CA LYS A 16 -34.39 -3.54 -43.52
C LYS A 16 -34.57 -4.35 -44.85
N SER A 17 -33.97 -5.57 -44.88
CA SER A 17 -34.43 -6.84 -45.52
C SER A 17 -33.88 -8.04 -44.67
N ALA A 18 -34.61 -9.02 -44.09
CA ALA A 18 -35.51 -10.10 -44.58
C ALA A 18 -34.77 -11.23 -45.37
N ILE A 19 -34.44 -12.41 -44.79
CA ILE A 19 -35.20 -13.69 -44.53
C ILE A 19 -35.16 -14.73 -45.68
N GLN A 20 -34.68 -15.96 -45.37
CA GLN A 20 -35.09 -17.28 -45.91
C GLN A 20 -35.04 -18.28 -44.73
N ARG A 21 -36.13 -18.79 -44.12
CA ARG A 21 -37.11 -19.84 -44.49
C ARG A 21 -36.53 -21.23 -44.81
N ASN A 22 -36.79 -22.19 -43.93
CA ASN A 22 -37.40 -23.47 -44.30
C ASN A 22 -38.31 -24.00 -43.17
N LYS A 23 -39.46 -24.57 -43.58
CA LYS A 23 -40.57 -25.10 -42.79
C LYS A 23 -40.52 -26.63 -42.79
N THR A 24 -40.96 -27.25 -41.70
CA THR A 24 -41.80 -28.47 -41.69
C THR A 24 -42.56 -28.52 -40.37
N SER A 25 -43.85 -28.87 -40.43
CA SER A 25 -44.84 -28.98 -39.34
C SER A 25 -45.42 -30.41 -39.34
N PRO A 26 -46.43 -30.78 -38.51
CA PRO A 26 -46.54 -30.74 -37.03
C PRO A 26 -47.09 -32.08 -36.45
N LEU A 27 -47.04 -32.30 -35.14
CA LEU A 27 -48.03 -33.15 -34.44
C LEU A 27 -48.11 -32.81 -32.93
N HIS A 28 -49.36 -32.58 -32.48
CA HIS A 28 -50.01 -32.75 -31.15
C HIS A 28 -49.11 -33.14 -29.93
N SER A 29 -49.28 -32.69 -28.69
CA SER A 29 -50.45 -32.23 -27.92
C SER A 29 -50.02 -31.59 -26.58
N SER A 30 -50.95 -30.84 -25.97
CA SER A 30 -51.15 -30.62 -24.51
C SER A 30 -50.05 -29.96 -23.65
N ALA A 31 -50.41 -28.81 -23.09
CA ALA A 31 -49.70 -28.09 -22.03
C ALA A 31 -49.83 -28.80 -20.66
N GLU A 32 -48.71 -28.89 -19.94
CA GLU A 32 -48.67 -29.07 -18.48
C GLU A 32 -47.74 -28.00 -17.89
N PRO A 33 -48.15 -27.27 -16.83
CA PRO A 33 -47.27 -26.31 -16.18
C PRO A 33 -46.31 -27.03 -15.22
N ALA A 34 -45.00 -26.96 -15.50
CA ALA A 34 -43.96 -27.46 -14.61
C ALA A 34 -44.04 -26.78 -13.22
N VAL A 35 -44.37 -27.57 -12.20
CA VAL A 35 -44.42 -27.16 -10.80
C VAL A 35 -43.01 -26.76 -10.34
N LYS A 36 -42.84 -25.48 -9.95
CA LYS A 36 -41.59 -25.00 -9.33
C LYS A 36 -41.36 -25.74 -8.00
N PRO A 37 -40.14 -26.25 -7.71
CA PRO A 37 -39.87 -26.92 -6.45
C PRO A 37 -40.09 -25.96 -5.27
N ARG A 38 -40.81 -26.43 -4.25
CA ARG A 38 -41.07 -25.65 -3.03
C ARG A 38 -39.75 -25.40 -2.30
N PRO A 39 -39.52 -24.19 -1.76
CA PRO A 39 -38.30 -23.86 -1.04
C PRO A 39 -38.18 -24.76 0.19
N ARG A 40 -37.04 -25.42 0.35
CA ARG A 40 -36.76 -26.28 1.50
C ARG A 40 -36.48 -25.40 2.72
N PRO A 41 -36.82 -25.81 3.95
CA PRO A 41 -36.46 -25.06 5.15
C PRO A 41 -34.95 -24.76 5.26
N SER A 42 -34.10 -25.60 4.66
CA SER A 42 -32.66 -25.40 4.54
C SER A 42 -32.28 -24.15 3.75
N ASP A 43 -33.13 -23.68 2.83
CA ASP A 43 -32.85 -22.47 2.02
C ASP A 43 -32.94 -21.19 2.87
N LYS A 44 -33.63 -21.25 4.02
CA LYS A 44 -33.66 -20.17 5.03
C LYS A 44 -32.44 -20.20 5.95
N LEU A 45 -31.70 -21.30 5.98
CA LEU A 45 -30.46 -21.49 6.71
C LEU A 45 -29.33 -21.51 5.68
N ASN A 46 -29.05 -20.35 5.09
CA ASN A 46 -27.85 -20.14 4.31
C ASN A 46 -26.86 -19.39 5.21
N PRO A 47 -26.28 -20.01 6.26
CA PRO A 47 -25.10 -19.42 6.87
C PRO A 47 -24.11 -19.29 5.71
N LYS A 48 -23.57 -18.09 5.49
CA LYS A 48 -22.46 -17.94 4.54
C LYS A 48 -21.37 -18.88 5.02
N THR A 49 -21.26 -20.07 4.43
CA THR A 49 -20.20 -21.01 4.72
C THR A 49 -18.93 -20.26 4.39
N ILE A 50 -18.24 -19.82 5.43
CA ILE A 50 -16.95 -19.17 5.30
C ILE A 50 -16.04 -20.30 4.83
N ASP A 51 -15.70 -20.31 3.55
CA ASP A 51 -14.72 -21.25 3.02
C ASP A 51 -13.37 -20.88 3.67
N PRO A 52 -12.83 -21.71 4.58
CA PRO A 52 -11.57 -21.41 5.25
C PRO A 52 -10.37 -21.46 4.28
N PHE A 53 -10.57 -21.94 3.04
CA PHE A 53 -9.58 -21.99 1.97
C PHE A 53 -9.83 -20.96 0.85
N ALA A 54 -10.89 -20.14 0.96
CA ALA A 54 -11.10 -19.05 0.01
C ALA A 54 -9.91 -18.10 0.10
N THR A 55 -9.04 -18.20 -0.90
CA THR A 55 -7.85 -17.36 -1.02
C THR A 55 -8.32 -15.91 -1.02
N ASN A 56 -7.79 -15.09 -0.10
CA ASN A 56 -8.20 -13.70 0.07
C ASN A 56 -8.46 -13.03 -1.29
N SER A 57 -9.69 -12.55 -1.53
CA SER A 57 -10.11 -12.01 -2.85
C SER A 57 -9.33 -10.78 -3.32
N ARG A 58 -8.44 -10.24 -2.48
CA ARG A 58 -7.59 -9.11 -2.83
C ARG A 58 -6.26 -9.62 -3.37
N PRO A 59 -5.78 -9.06 -4.50
CA PRO A 59 -4.46 -9.37 -4.99
C PRO A 59 -3.40 -9.08 -3.91
N PRO A 60 -2.35 -9.90 -3.79
CA PRO A 60 -1.27 -9.65 -2.85
C PRO A 60 -0.64 -8.29 -3.14
N SER A 61 -0.19 -7.61 -2.09
CA SER A 61 0.61 -6.40 -2.25
C SER A 61 1.91 -6.69 -2.98
N ALA A 62 2.59 -5.64 -3.45
CA ALA A 62 3.93 -5.77 -4.06
C ALA A 62 4.90 -6.48 -3.09
N PHE A 63 4.94 -6.06 -1.82
CA PHE A 63 5.76 -6.70 -0.80
C PHE A 63 5.43 -8.19 -0.61
N ALA A 64 4.14 -8.51 -0.41
CA ALA A 64 3.72 -9.90 -0.18
C ALA A 64 4.05 -10.79 -1.39
N ALA A 65 3.90 -10.27 -2.61
CA ALA A 65 4.25 -10.97 -3.83
C ALA A 65 5.77 -11.22 -3.94
N VAL A 66 6.61 -10.23 -3.59
CA VAL A 66 8.08 -10.40 -3.58
C VAL A 66 8.51 -11.40 -2.52
N TYR A 67 7.95 -11.32 -1.30
CA TYR A 67 8.27 -12.24 -0.23
C TYR A 67 7.85 -13.69 -0.56
N ALA A 68 6.64 -13.89 -1.11
CA ALA A 68 6.16 -15.22 -1.50
C ALA A 68 7.03 -15.86 -2.61
N LYS A 69 7.69 -15.05 -3.44
CA LYS A 69 8.63 -15.50 -4.47
C LYS A 69 10.07 -15.69 -3.97
N GLY A 70 10.34 -15.45 -2.67
CA GLY A 70 11.69 -15.52 -2.11
C GLY A 70 12.61 -14.36 -2.51
N GLY A 71 12.05 -13.22 -2.96
CA GLY A 71 12.85 -12.06 -3.37
C GLY A 71 13.46 -11.26 -2.21
N ILE A 72 13.10 -11.57 -0.97
CA ILE A 72 13.70 -10.98 0.24
C ILE A 72 14.66 -12.01 0.83
N PRO A 73 15.98 -11.74 0.90
CA PRO A 73 17.01 -12.71 1.27
C PRO A 73 17.10 -12.93 2.79
N CYS A 74 15.96 -13.17 3.44
CA CYS A 74 15.89 -13.47 4.87
C CYS A 74 14.77 -14.49 5.15
N ARG A 75 14.88 -15.16 6.29
CA ARG A 75 13.86 -16.09 6.77
C ARG A 75 13.44 -15.71 8.19
N LEU A 76 12.14 -15.80 8.44
CA LEU A 76 11.61 -15.74 9.79
C LEU A 76 12.01 -17.00 10.57
N VAL A 77 12.71 -16.82 11.68
CA VAL A 77 13.04 -17.90 12.61
C VAL A 77 12.14 -17.75 13.84
N HIS A 78 11.26 -18.74 14.03
CA HIS A 78 10.40 -18.81 15.20
C HIS A 78 11.19 -19.35 16.40
N GLY A 79 11.72 -18.43 17.23
CA GLY A 79 12.25 -18.80 18.53
C GLY A 79 11.13 -19.05 19.55
N THR A 80 11.46 -19.77 20.63
CA THR A 80 10.54 -20.10 21.73
C THR A 80 9.99 -18.86 22.45
N VAL A 81 10.78 -17.77 22.51
CA VAL A 81 10.43 -16.53 23.23
C VAL A 81 10.43 -15.31 22.30
N LYS A 82 11.35 -15.26 21.33
CA LYS A 82 11.49 -14.13 20.40
C LYS A 82 11.69 -14.63 18.99
N HIS A 83 10.93 -14.09 18.06
CA HIS A 83 11.15 -14.26 16.63
C HIS A 83 12.34 -13.40 16.19
N ARG A 84 13.11 -13.88 15.22
CA ARG A 84 14.25 -13.14 14.64
C ARG A 84 14.28 -13.35 13.13
N LEU A 85 14.91 -12.42 12.43
CA LEU A 85 15.29 -12.64 11.04
C LEU A 85 16.64 -13.32 10.97
N ARG A 86 16.76 -14.27 10.04
CA ARG A 86 18.03 -14.84 9.62
C ARG A 86 18.24 -14.49 8.17
N TRP A 87 19.25 -13.67 7.90
CA TRP A 87 19.65 -13.33 6.54
C TRP A 87 20.37 -14.49 5.88
N GLU A 88 20.12 -14.70 4.59
CA GLU A 88 20.78 -15.74 3.80
C GLU A 88 22.22 -15.35 3.41
N ARG A 89 22.52 -14.05 3.46
CA ARG A 89 23.84 -13.46 3.23
C ARG A 89 24.12 -12.42 4.30
N LEU A 90 25.39 -12.05 4.48
CA LEU A 90 25.78 -10.96 5.36
C LEU A 90 25.06 -9.66 4.94
N PRO A 91 24.29 -9.01 5.83
CA PRO A 91 23.55 -7.78 5.53
C PRO A 91 24.38 -6.69 4.85
N GLU A 92 25.67 -6.61 5.19
CA GLU A 92 26.71 -5.72 4.62
C GLU A 92 26.86 -5.87 3.11
N THR A 93 26.67 -7.09 2.61
CA THR A 93 26.88 -7.42 1.19
C THR A 93 25.61 -7.30 0.36
N ILE A 94 24.46 -7.07 1.00
CA ILE A 94 23.16 -7.06 0.32
C ILE A 94 22.94 -5.71 -0.35
N PRO A 95 22.55 -5.68 -1.64
CA PRO A 95 22.20 -4.43 -2.31
C PRO A 95 20.91 -3.85 -1.71
N PHE A 96 20.93 -2.54 -1.42
CA PHE A 96 19.75 -1.84 -0.90
C PHE A 96 18.69 -1.57 -1.96
N ASP A 97 19.07 -1.44 -3.24
CA ASP A 97 18.10 -1.34 -4.34
C ASP A 97 17.84 -2.73 -4.93
N PRO A 98 16.58 -3.20 -5.02
CA PRO A 98 15.33 -2.56 -4.57
C PRO A 98 14.95 -2.89 -3.13
N LEU A 99 15.74 -3.69 -2.43
CA LEU A 99 15.36 -4.34 -1.18
C LEU A 99 14.86 -3.39 -0.08
N LEU A 100 15.58 -2.29 0.21
CA LEU A 100 15.20 -1.33 1.24
C LEU A 100 13.86 -0.67 0.92
N ILE A 101 13.60 -0.38 -0.35
CA ILE A 101 12.33 0.19 -0.82
C ILE A 101 11.21 -0.84 -0.68
N THR A 102 11.45 -2.08 -1.08
CA THR A 102 10.48 -3.17 -0.89
C THR A 102 10.12 -3.36 0.58
N LEU A 103 11.11 -3.38 1.48
CA LEU A 103 10.88 -3.48 2.92
C LEU A 103 10.08 -2.29 3.45
N ALA A 104 10.36 -1.06 2.99
CA ALA A 104 9.60 0.13 3.33
C ALA A 104 8.13 0.03 2.86
N GLU A 105 7.86 -0.52 1.67
CA GLU A 105 6.50 -0.76 1.19
C GLU A 105 5.75 -1.74 2.09
N GLY A 106 6.46 -2.76 2.57
CA GLY A 106 5.94 -3.77 3.48
C GLY A 106 5.55 -3.25 4.87
N LEU A 107 5.94 -2.02 5.26
CA LEU A 107 5.53 -1.44 6.55
C LEU A 107 4.00 -1.24 6.65
N ARG A 108 3.33 -1.19 5.49
CA ARG A 108 1.87 -1.09 5.35
C ARG A 108 1.14 -2.43 5.46
N GLU A 109 1.88 -3.53 5.52
CA GLU A 109 1.28 -4.83 5.76
C GLU A 109 0.63 -4.88 7.14
N THR A 110 -0.41 -5.70 7.25
CA THR A 110 -1.17 -5.91 8.50
C THR A 110 -1.27 -7.40 8.86
N LYS A 111 -0.71 -8.28 8.03
CA LYS A 111 -0.72 -9.72 8.24
C LYS A 111 0.66 -10.22 8.65
N HIS A 112 0.70 -11.10 9.65
CA HIS A 112 1.90 -11.89 9.95
C HIS A 112 2.10 -12.96 8.87
N PRO A 113 3.33 -13.28 8.41
CA PRO A 113 4.63 -12.78 8.88
C PRO A 113 5.10 -11.46 8.25
N TYR A 114 4.37 -10.92 7.28
CA TYR A 114 4.80 -9.78 6.47
C TYR A 114 5.13 -8.53 7.30
N THR A 115 4.29 -8.23 8.29
CA THR A 115 4.51 -7.12 9.24
C THR A 115 5.85 -7.20 9.96
N PHE A 116 6.25 -8.40 10.38
CA PHE A 116 7.49 -8.62 11.12
C PHE A 116 8.69 -8.54 10.18
N VAL A 117 8.62 -9.22 9.04
CA VAL A 117 9.71 -9.25 8.06
C VAL A 117 10.01 -7.87 7.52
N SER A 118 8.99 -7.08 7.16
CA SER A 118 9.20 -5.71 6.67
C SER A 118 9.81 -4.81 7.74
N LYS A 119 9.25 -4.82 8.95
CA LYS A 119 9.69 -3.97 10.06
C LYS A 119 11.12 -4.29 10.49
N GLU A 120 11.42 -5.54 10.84
CA GLU A 120 12.76 -5.91 11.31
C GLU A 120 13.77 -5.89 10.16
N GLY A 121 13.37 -6.27 8.95
CA GLY A 121 14.28 -6.26 7.80
C GLY A 121 14.69 -4.83 7.43
N PHE A 122 13.76 -3.88 7.44
CA PHE A 122 14.06 -2.46 7.20
C PHE A 122 15.05 -1.93 8.25
N LYS A 123 14.80 -2.23 9.52
CA LYS A 123 15.65 -1.81 10.64
C LYS A 123 17.04 -2.43 10.57
N GLU A 124 17.14 -3.73 10.39
CA GLU A 124 18.42 -4.45 10.37
C GLU A 124 19.29 -3.99 9.20
N LEU A 125 18.71 -3.75 8.00
CA LEU A 125 19.48 -3.18 6.89
C LEU A 125 20.03 -1.79 7.20
N LEU A 126 19.24 -0.93 7.84
CA LEU A 126 19.68 0.43 8.20
C LEU A 126 20.77 0.45 9.28
N MET A 127 20.96 -0.64 10.03
CA MET A 127 22.00 -0.75 11.07
C MET A 127 23.34 -1.27 10.55
N VAL A 128 23.42 -1.61 9.26
CA VAL A 128 24.61 -2.16 8.61
C VAL A 128 25.67 -1.08 8.39
N GLU A 129 26.94 -1.47 8.44
CA GLU A 129 28.05 -0.58 8.06
C GLU A 129 27.92 -0.11 6.60
N GLY A 130 28.09 1.19 6.37
CA GLY A 130 27.91 1.80 5.05
C GLY A 130 26.45 1.92 4.59
N ALA A 131 25.48 1.82 5.50
CA ALA A 131 24.05 2.00 5.18
C ALA A 131 23.76 3.42 4.67
N THR A 132 24.48 4.43 5.13
CA THR A 132 24.29 5.84 4.74
C THR A 132 24.50 6.04 3.24
N GLU A 133 25.63 5.58 2.70
CA GLU A 133 26.02 5.70 1.29
C GLU A 133 25.06 4.93 0.38
N LYS A 134 24.51 3.82 0.87
CA LYS A 134 23.54 2.98 0.14
C LYS A 134 22.11 3.53 0.20
N ALA A 135 21.72 4.18 1.29
CA ALA A 135 20.36 4.68 1.51
C ALA A 135 20.11 6.05 0.87
N ILE A 136 21.10 6.97 0.89
CA ILE A 136 20.96 8.33 0.35
C ILE A 136 20.45 8.35 -1.11
N PRO A 137 21.01 7.56 -2.05
CA PRO A 137 20.55 7.55 -3.45
C PRO A 137 19.09 7.11 -3.61
N LEU A 138 18.55 6.39 -2.61
CA LEU A 138 17.19 5.82 -2.65
C LEU A 138 16.15 6.76 -2.03
N LEU A 139 16.54 7.86 -1.38
CA LEU A 139 15.63 8.80 -0.72
C LEU A 139 14.46 9.27 -1.61
N PRO A 140 14.66 9.62 -2.90
CA PRO A 140 13.55 10.04 -3.76
C PRO A 140 12.46 8.98 -3.94
N ARG A 141 12.82 7.69 -3.84
CA ARG A 141 11.89 6.55 -3.93
C ARG A 141 11.38 6.09 -2.57
N LEU A 142 12.19 6.17 -1.52
CA LEU A 142 11.81 5.79 -0.15
C LEU A 142 10.80 6.76 0.48
N VAL A 143 10.98 8.06 0.30
CA VAL A 143 10.15 9.07 0.96
C VAL A 143 8.67 8.96 0.57
N PRO A 144 8.29 8.80 -0.71
CA PRO A 144 6.89 8.57 -1.07
C PRO A 144 6.28 7.32 -0.42
N VAL A 145 7.06 6.25 -0.28
CA VAL A 145 6.62 5.00 0.35
C VAL A 145 6.37 5.20 1.85
N LEU A 146 7.30 5.83 2.56
CA LEU A 146 7.13 6.17 3.99
C LEU A 146 5.99 7.17 4.19
N LYS A 147 5.83 8.15 3.30
CA LYS A 147 4.71 9.09 3.30
C LYS A 147 3.38 8.35 3.21
N ALA A 148 3.28 7.30 2.41
CA ALA A 148 2.07 6.49 2.29
C ALA A 148 1.76 5.70 3.57
N ALA A 149 2.78 5.17 4.26
CA ALA A 149 2.60 4.54 5.57
C ALA A 149 2.11 5.55 6.62
N LEU A 150 2.67 6.75 6.65
CA LEU A 150 2.27 7.83 7.56
C LEU A 150 0.91 8.44 7.25
N ALA A 151 0.41 8.31 6.02
CA ALA A 151 -0.94 8.70 5.64
C ALA A 151 -1.99 7.62 5.91
N HIS A 152 -1.57 6.41 6.29
CA HIS A 152 -2.48 5.28 6.45
C HIS A 152 -3.45 5.49 7.62
N SER A 153 -4.67 4.97 7.52
CA SER A 153 -5.70 5.11 8.56
C SER A 153 -5.43 4.22 9.77
N ASP A 154 -4.90 3.01 9.54
CA ASP A 154 -4.46 2.09 10.58
C ASP A 154 -3.35 2.71 11.44
N ASN A 155 -3.59 2.70 12.74
CA ASN A 155 -2.72 3.26 13.76
C ASN A 155 -1.38 2.53 13.85
N GLU A 156 -1.35 1.21 13.74
CA GLU A 156 -0.10 0.47 13.83
C GLU A 156 0.76 0.68 12.58
N VAL A 157 0.15 0.80 11.41
CA VAL A 157 0.86 1.13 10.17
C VAL A 157 1.48 2.53 10.28
N PHE A 158 0.73 3.49 10.83
CA PHE A 158 1.25 4.83 11.10
C PHE A 158 2.46 4.79 12.04
N GLU A 159 2.37 4.06 13.16
CA GLU A 159 3.48 3.92 14.11
C GLU A 159 4.72 3.30 13.46
N ARG A 160 4.55 2.21 12.70
CA ARG A 160 5.65 1.58 11.94
C ARG A 160 6.29 2.57 10.95
N GLY A 161 5.48 3.37 10.27
CA GLY A 161 5.97 4.41 9.36
C GLY A 161 6.74 5.53 10.08
N LEU A 162 6.29 5.91 11.28
CA LEU A 162 6.97 6.92 12.11
C LEU A 162 8.31 6.40 12.64
N ASP A 163 8.34 5.19 13.16
CA ASP A 163 9.57 4.53 13.62
C ASP A 163 10.57 4.38 12.46
N ALA A 164 10.11 3.96 11.28
CA ALA A 164 10.94 3.82 10.09
C ALA A 164 11.50 5.17 9.61
N LEU A 165 10.72 6.26 9.70
CA LEU A 165 11.21 7.60 9.40
C LEU A 165 12.35 8.02 10.34
N VAL A 166 12.17 7.78 11.64
CA VAL A 166 13.21 8.06 12.65
C VAL A 166 14.48 7.24 12.38
N GLN A 167 14.33 5.94 12.12
CA GLN A 167 15.46 5.07 11.77
C GLN A 167 16.18 5.53 10.51
N LEU A 168 15.44 5.91 9.46
CA LEU A 168 16.03 6.44 8.24
C LEU A 168 16.79 7.74 8.52
N SER A 169 16.21 8.65 9.31
CA SER A 169 16.85 9.91 9.66
C SER A 169 18.14 9.73 10.45
N ALA A 170 18.22 8.73 11.33
CA ALA A 170 19.44 8.41 12.07
C ALA A 170 20.60 8.00 11.14
N VAL A 171 20.28 7.38 10.00
CA VAL A 171 21.26 6.87 9.04
C VAL A 171 21.68 7.93 8.02
N VAL A 172 20.71 8.66 7.44
CA VAL A 172 20.99 9.63 6.36
C VAL A 172 21.20 11.06 6.86
N GLY A 173 20.83 11.33 8.11
CA GLY A 173 20.99 12.63 8.75
C GLY A 173 20.42 13.80 7.93
N PRO A 174 21.21 14.87 7.69
CA PRO A 174 20.77 16.07 6.99
C PRO A 174 20.26 15.83 5.55
N ALA A 175 20.66 14.74 4.90
CA ALA A 175 20.21 14.42 3.53
C ALA A 175 18.68 14.21 3.44
N LEU A 176 18.02 13.92 4.56
CA LEU A 176 16.56 13.79 4.60
C LEU A 176 15.83 15.15 4.50
N ASN A 177 16.50 16.25 4.81
CA ASN A 177 15.85 17.56 5.01
C ASN A 177 15.13 18.07 3.75
N ASP A 178 15.69 17.82 2.56
CA ASP A 178 15.10 18.22 1.28
C ASP A 178 13.73 17.56 1.02
N HIS A 179 13.53 16.39 1.62
CA HIS A 179 12.35 15.56 1.44
C HIS A 179 11.37 15.62 2.63
N LEU A 180 11.84 16.08 3.79
CA LEU A 180 11.10 16.02 5.06
C LEU A 180 9.76 16.78 5.01
N LYS A 181 9.69 17.89 4.26
CA LYS A 181 8.48 18.69 4.05
C LYS A 181 7.26 17.87 3.60
N HIS A 182 7.48 16.83 2.80
CA HIS A 182 6.41 15.98 2.26
C HIS A 182 5.83 15.03 3.30
N VAL A 183 6.65 14.66 4.28
CA VAL A 183 6.32 13.68 5.33
C VAL A 183 5.66 14.36 6.52
N LEU A 184 6.19 15.52 6.93
CA LEU A 184 5.68 16.30 8.05
C LEU A 184 4.20 16.69 7.92
N THR A 185 3.71 16.87 6.69
CA THR A 185 2.29 17.19 6.44
C THR A 185 1.34 16.08 6.93
N ASN A 186 1.76 14.81 6.89
CA ASN A 186 0.96 13.69 7.40
C ASN A 186 1.10 13.54 8.91
N ILE A 187 2.30 13.80 9.44
CA ILE A 187 2.57 13.79 10.89
C ILE A 187 1.76 14.88 11.60
N SER A 188 1.72 16.09 11.03
CA SER A 188 0.98 17.22 11.63
C SER A 188 -0.52 16.94 11.74
N ARG A 189 -1.11 16.24 10.76
CA ARG A 189 -2.51 15.80 10.82
C ARG A 189 -2.77 14.88 12.01
N ARG A 190 -1.82 14.01 12.34
CA ARG A 190 -1.91 13.02 13.42
C ARG A 190 -1.61 13.59 14.82
N LEU A 191 -1.00 14.78 14.92
CA LEU A 191 -0.78 15.48 16.20
C LEU A 191 -2.06 15.85 16.95
N THR A 192 -3.20 15.93 16.24
CA THR A 192 -4.52 16.18 16.84
C THR A 192 -4.98 15.02 17.72
N ASN A 193 -4.44 13.82 17.50
CA ASN A 193 -4.76 12.64 18.29
C ASN A 193 -3.87 12.58 19.53
N LYS A 194 -4.49 12.64 20.72
CA LYS A 194 -3.81 12.61 22.01
C LYS A 194 -2.89 11.40 22.17
N THR A 195 -3.25 10.24 21.61
CA THR A 195 -2.48 9.00 21.71
C THR A 195 -1.12 9.10 21.02
N PHE A 196 -1.03 9.85 19.91
CA PHE A 196 0.20 9.95 19.12
C PHE A 196 1.03 11.18 19.44
N ARG A 197 0.48 12.14 20.17
CA ARG A 197 1.13 13.43 20.42
C ARG A 197 2.53 13.24 21.00
N GLU A 198 2.67 12.44 22.06
CA GLU A 198 3.96 12.18 22.70
C GLU A 198 4.95 11.47 21.76
N LYS A 199 4.52 10.38 21.12
CA LYS A 199 5.36 9.63 20.17
C LYS A 199 5.83 10.51 19.01
N ILE A 200 4.95 11.36 18.48
CA ILE A 200 5.29 12.30 17.41
C ILE A 200 6.28 13.34 17.90
N THR A 201 6.09 13.92 19.10
CA THR A 201 7.04 14.88 19.66
C THR A 201 8.44 14.28 19.79
N VAL A 202 8.54 13.06 20.36
CA VAL A 202 9.82 12.34 20.47
C VAL A 202 10.43 12.08 19.09
N ALA A 203 9.62 11.70 18.10
CA ALA A 203 10.10 11.50 16.74
C ALA A 203 10.62 12.80 16.09
N LEU A 204 9.94 13.94 16.30
CA LEU A 204 10.37 15.25 15.80
C LEU A 204 11.69 15.71 16.44
N GLN A 205 11.86 15.48 17.74
CA GLN A 205 13.11 15.77 18.45
C GLN A 205 14.28 14.95 17.89
N LYS A 206 14.07 13.65 17.63
CA LYS A 206 15.08 12.81 16.98
C LYS A 206 15.40 13.27 15.57
N LEU A 207 14.39 13.69 14.79
CA LEU A 207 14.62 14.24 13.45
C LEU A 207 15.47 15.52 13.50
N GLU A 208 15.25 16.38 14.49
CA GLU A 208 16.07 17.57 14.76
C GLU A 208 17.50 17.19 15.15
N GLU A 209 17.68 16.22 16.05
CA GLU A 209 18.99 15.73 16.48
C GLU A 209 19.82 15.22 15.30
N TYR A 210 19.22 14.39 14.43
CA TYR A 210 19.95 13.77 13.31
C TYR A 210 20.12 14.69 12.10
N GLY A 211 19.13 15.54 11.79
CA GLY A 211 19.18 16.41 10.61
C GLY A 211 19.78 17.81 10.88
N GLY A 212 20.00 18.16 12.15
CA GLY A 212 20.61 19.40 12.58
C GLY A 212 19.71 20.64 12.49
N LYS A 213 20.31 21.83 12.63
CA LYS A 213 19.59 23.13 12.73
C LYS A 213 18.64 23.41 11.55
N ALA A 214 18.99 22.95 10.35
CA ALA A 214 18.16 23.14 9.15
C ALA A 214 16.80 22.41 9.28
N THR A 215 16.76 21.27 9.96
CA THR A 215 15.53 20.51 10.20
C THR A 215 14.52 21.30 11.00
N VAL A 216 14.97 22.08 12.00
CA VAL A 216 14.08 22.87 12.88
C VAL A 216 13.27 23.87 12.06
N ALA A 217 13.89 24.55 11.09
CA ALA A 217 13.20 25.48 10.21
C ALA A 217 12.12 24.77 9.39
N VAL A 218 12.44 23.57 8.86
CA VAL A 218 11.49 22.76 8.09
C VAL A 218 10.34 22.25 8.98
N ILE A 219 10.63 21.77 10.19
CA ILE A 219 9.60 21.32 11.16
C ILE A 219 8.69 22.47 11.53
N LYS A 220 9.22 23.62 11.96
CA LYS A 220 8.43 24.79 12.36
C LYS A 220 7.58 25.35 11.22
N SER A 221 8.02 25.22 9.96
CA SER A 221 7.22 25.62 8.79
C SER A 221 5.92 24.83 8.62
N LYS A 222 5.87 23.57 9.10
CA LYS A 222 4.69 22.68 9.00
C LYS A 222 3.99 22.44 10.32
N ILE A 223 4.71 22.61 11.43
CA ILE A 223 4.22 22.41 12.79
C ILE A 223 4.68 23.62 13.62
N PRO A 224 3.99 24.77 13.51
CA PRO A 224 4.39 26.00 14.20
C PRO A 224 4.39 25.86 15.73
N THR A 225 3.62 24.92 16.26
CA THR A 225 3.53 24.64 17.70
C THR A 225 4.67 23.80 18.24
N TYR A 226 5.63 23.38 17.39
CA TYR A 226 6.77 22.59 17.83
C TYR A 226 7.79 23.46 18.57
N CYS A 227 8.11 23.05 19.79
CA CYS A 227 9.18 23.59 20.63
C CYS A 227 10.14 22.44 20.96
N SER A 228 11.44 22.71 20.77
CA SER A 228 12.54 21.82 21.16
C SER A 228 12.74 21.89 22.67
#